data_AF-A0A934XPK8-F1
#
_entry.id   AF-A0A934XPK8-F1
#
_cell.length_a   1.000
_cell.length_b   1.000
_cell.length_c   1.000
_cell.angle_alpha   90.00
_cell.angle_beta   90.00
_cell.angle_gamma   90.00
#
_symmetry.space_group_name_H-M   'P 1'
#
loop_
_entity.id
_entity.type
_entity.pdbx_description
1 polymer ?
#
loop_
_entity_poly.entity_id
_entity_poly.type
_entity_poly.pdbx_seq_one_letter_code
_entity_poly.pdbx_strand_id
1 'polypeptide(L)'
;MLILHASWLAAETVETFFIWGEVAADAEGRKGRRRAAPRKPAGHPAQAPTSSLLTAARLSTGSGVTKSSALARLPTDDGQPLTARPLSAQGDAQPTLADWAIDGLALTAPAALSALVTWPTAAAPGVTLGADLRFWIAAARFALELLARQRYIPTLEEAGKTVVARWQPTWVDADEQARFQWLLNAMPPACRSLRPANAAWHPIGPLTLLTAALTTWVDQQVRAWAGPVQRALPRRLAPGAVRSWIDALFSPQPQVSGASFQLSGLVGQINRWLEDLQQATTAGFRVSFQLATPPAAASPGERSWVVHYLLQATDDPSLLVPAEQVWQEASSTLTLLNRRLLQPQERLLSGLAKAARLFAPLEQTLRAACPSSVALTTPEAYTFLREAAPLLEQSGFGILTPPWWQKARPRWACA
;
A
#
# COMPACT_ATOMS: atom_id res chain seq x y z
N MET A 1 -30.60 -7.42 18.29
CA MET A 1 -29.80 -6.65 17.31
C MET A 1 -28.39 -7.23 17.29
N LEU A 2 -27.84 -7.56 16.11
CA LEU A 2 -26.52 -8.17 15.94
C LEU A 2 -25.47 -7.09 15.67
N ILE A 3 -24.34 -7.12 16.36
CA ILE A 3 -23.22 -6.21 16.16
C ILE A 3 -22.03 -7.01 15.65
N LEU A 4 -21.48 -6.62 14.50
CA LEU A 4 -20.36 -7.31 13.86
C LEU A 4 -19.05 -6.60 14.15
N HIS A 5 -18.08 -7.37 14.58
CA HIS A 5 -16.72 -6.95 14.91
C HIS A 5 -15.73 -7.71 14.04
N ALA A 6 -14.58 -7.11 13.78
CA ALA A 6 -13.57 -7.76 12.99
C ALA A 6 -12.17 -7.24 13.27
N SER A 7 -11.18 -8.12 13.14
CA SER A 7 -9.80 -7.68 13.09
C SER A 7 -8.87 -8.61 12.32
N TRP A 8 -7.75 -8.06 11.88
CA TRP A 8 -6.60 -8.80 11.40
C TRP A 8 -5.91 -9.54 12.56
N LEU A 9 -5.75 -10.85 12.41
CA LEU A 9 -4.98 -11.70 13.31
C LEU A 9 -3.62 -11.97 12.68
N ALA A 10 -2.63 -11.17 13.07
CA ALA A 10 -1.23 -11.47 12.80
C ALA A 10 -0.82 -12.68 13.65
N ALA A 11 -0.50 -13.80 13.01
CA ALA A 11 0.01 -15.00 13.66
C ALA A 11 1.32 -15.42 13.00
N GLU A 12 2.18 -16.13 13.73
CA GLU A 12 3.49 -16.57 13.23
C GLU A 12 3.38 -17.52 12.02
N THR A 13 2.28 -18.25 11.89
CA THR A 13 2.11 -19.29 10.86
C THR A 13 1.18 -18.87 9.73
N VAL A 14 -0.02 -18.37 10.05
CA VAL A 14 -1.01 -17.96 9.05
C VAL A 14 -1.74 -16.72 9.53
N GLU A 15 -1.54 -15.61 8.83
CA GLU A 15 -2.32 -14.40 9.07
C GLU A 15 -3.72 -14.56 8.47
N THR A 16 -4.73 -14.19 9.24
CA THR A 16 -6.13 -14.28 8.82
C THR A 16 -6.90 -13.05 9.25
N PHE A 17 -7.98 -12.74 8.55
CA PHE A 17 -8.95 -11.76 9.01
C PHE A 17 -10.06 -12.47 9.78
N PHE A 18 -10.37 -12.02 10.99
CA PHE A 18 -11.32 -12.66 11.87
C PHE A 18 -12.56 -11.80 12.07
N ILE A 19 -13.74 -12.37 11.86
CA ILE A 19 -15.04 -11.72 12.08
C ILE A 19 -15.77 -12.44 13.21
N TRP A 20 -16.28 -11.69 14.17
CA TRP A 20 -17.13 -12.18 15.24
C TRP A 20 -18.29 -11.22 15.48
N GLY A 21 -19.17 -11.51 16.43
CA GLY A 21 -20.25 -10.59 16.74
C GLY A 21 -20.90 -10.78 18.10
N GLU A 22 -21.62 -9.74 18.50
CA GLU A 22 -22.39 -9.68 19.74
C GLU A 22 -23.89 -9.63 19.42
N VAL A 23 -24.69 -10.36 20.17
CA VAL A 23 -26.15 -10.17 20.19
C VAL A 23 -26.46 -9.23 21.34
N ALA A 24 -27.03 -8.07 21.03
CA ALA A 24 -27.57 -7.18 22.04
C ALA A 24 -28.64 -7.95 22.83
N ALA A 25 -28.40 -8.20 24.11
CA ALA A 25 -29.39 -8.75 25.00
C ALA A 25 -30.48 -7.68 25.25
N ASP A 26 -31.74 -8.06 25.12
CA ASP A 26 -32.84 -7.23 25.59
C ASP A 26 -32.72 -7.09 27.12
N ALA A 27 -32.88 -5.86 27.60
CA ALA A 27 -32.63 -5.48 28.98
C ALA A 27 -33.68 -6.06 29.93
N GLU A 28 -33.53 -7.32 30.33
CA GLU A 28 -34.21 -7.86 31.51
C GLU A 28 -33.18 -8.30 32.56
N GLY A 29 -33.13 -7.50 33.63
CA GLY A 29 -32.23 -7.54 34.77
C GLY A 29 -31.77 -8.93 35.21
N ARG A 30 -30.52 -9.27 34.89
CA ARG A 30 -29.75 -10.27 35.64
C ARG A 30 -28.79 -9.56 36.58
N LYS A 31 -29.21 -9.40 37.85
CA LYS A 31 -28.32 -9.04 38.96
C LYS A 31 -27.29 -10.17 39.15
N GLY A 32 -26.13 -10.04 38.50
CA GLY A 32 -25.01 -10.95 38.65
C GLY A 32 -24.32 -10.76 40.00
N ARG A 33 -24.16 -11.86 40.75
CA ARG A 33 -23.36 -11.90 41.98
C ARG A 33 -21.89 -11.66 41.63
N ARG A 34 -21.18 -10.78 42.36
CA ARG A 34 -19.72 -10.55 42.24
C ARG A 34 -18.98 -11.88 42.14
N ARG A 35 -18.35 -12.15 40.99
CA ARG A 35 -17.52 -13.33 40.76
C ARG A 35 -16.12 -12.89 40.37
N ALA A 36 -15.12 -13.50 40.99
CA ALA A 36 -13.73 -13.29 40.62
C ALA A 36 -13.49 -13.73 39.16
N ALA A 37 -12.57 -13.04 38.48
CA ALA A 37 -12.20 -13.37 37.11
C ALA A 37 -11.75 -14.85 37.00
N PRO A 38 -12.27 -15.62 36.03
CA PRO A 38 -11.97 -17.04 35.92
C PRO A 38 -10.51 -17.29 35.53
N ARG A 39 -9.90 -18.35 36.07
CA ARG A 39 -8.51 -18.80 35.79
C ARG A 39 -8.28 -19.27 34.34
N LYS A 40 -9.35 -19.55 33.60
CA LYS A 40 -9.35 -19.85 32.15
C LYS A 40 -10.25 -18.82 31.45
N PRO A 41 -9.93 -18.37 30.22
CA PRO A 41 -10.78 -17.42 29.50
C PRO A 41 -12.20 -17.96 29.39
N ALA A 42 -13.17 -17.25 29.95
CA ALA A 42 -14.57 -17.61 29.81
C ALA A 42 -15.08 -17.26 28.40
N GLY A 43 -16.08 -17.99 27.93
CA GLY A 43 -16.77 -17.65 26.68
C GLY A 43 -17.50 -16.31 26.81
N HIS A 44 -17.47 -15.51 25.75
CA HIS A 44 -18.15 -14.22 25.74
C HIS A 44 -19.67 -14.40 25.85
N PRO A 45 -20.34 -13.83 26.87
CA PRO A 45 -21.73 -14.15 27.21
C PRO A 45 -22.74 -13.69 26.15
N ALA A 46 -22.41 -12.65 25.38
CA ALA A 46 -23.25 -12.12 24.31
C ALA A 46 -22.81 -12.59 22.92
N GLN A 47 -21.99 -13.64 22.81
CA GLN A 47 -21.47 -14.11 21.52
C GLN A 47 -22.59 -14.53 20.56
N ALA A 48 -22.54 -14.00 19.34
CA ALA A 48 -23.43 -14.40 18.26
C ALA A 48 -23.02 -15.76 17.66
N PRO A 49 -23.99 -16.60 17.25
CA PRO A 49 -23.69 -17.86 16.60
C PRO A 49 -23.10 -17.63 15.20
N THR A 50 -22.14 -18.48 14.80
CA THR A 50 -21.44 -18.37 13.51
C THR A 50 -22.37 -18.39 12.28
N SER A 51 -23.54 -19.03 12.37
CA SER A 51 -24.57 -19.01 11.32
C SER A 51 -25.17 -17.63 11.08
N SER A 52 -25.35 -16.85 12.16
CA SER A 52 -25.80 -15.45 12.06
C SER A 52 -24.72 -14.56 11.44
N LEU A 53 -23.45 -14.83 11.73
CA LEU A 53 -22.32 -14.12 11.12
C LEU A 53 -22.25 -14.34 9.61
N LEU A 54 -22.35 -15.60 9.16
CA LEU A 54 -22.37 -15.95 7.74
C LEU A 54 -23.50 -15.22 7.00
N THR A 55 -24.70 -15.23 7.58
CA THR A 55 -25.87 -14.55 6.99
C THR A 55 -25.67 -13.04 6.93
N ALA A 56 -25.23 -12.43 8.03
CA ALA A 56 -25.08 -10.98 8.14
C ALA A 56 -23.93 -10.43 7.27
N ALA A 57 -22.84 -11.18 7.15
CA ALA A 57 -21.70 -10.85 6.30
C ALA A 57 -21.86 -11.29 4.84
N ARG A 58 -22.97 -11.98 4.51
CA ARG A 58 -23.23 -12.60 3.19
C ARG A 58 -22.08 -13.53 2.74
N LEU A 59 -21.56 -14.29 3.69
CA LEU A 59 -20.47 -15.24 3.48
C LEU A 59 -20.99 -16.67 3.52
N SER A 60 -20.28 -17.56 2.81
CA SER A 60 -20.45 -19.01 2.88
C SER A 60 -19.15 -19.66 3.31
N THR A 61 -19.22 -20.75 4.08
CA THR A 61 -18.03 -21.56 4.39
C THR A 61 -17.46 -22.21 3.13
N GLY A 62 -16.14 -22.29 3.03
CA GLY A 62 -15.44 -22.67 1.79
C GLY A 62 -14.74 -21.47 1.15
N SER A 63 -13.94 -21.70 0.10
CA SER A 63 -13.22 -20.64 -0.65
C SER A 63 -12.44 -19.65 0.23
N GLY A 64 -11.81 -20.13 1.30
CA GLY A 64 -11.01 -19.30 2.22
C GLY A 64 -11.74 -18.80 3.46
N VAL A 65 -12.99 -19.21 3.71
CA VAL A 65 -13.74 -18.90 4.95
C VAL A 65 -13.90 -20.16 5.80
N THR A 66 -13.43 -20.13 7.05
CA THR A 66 -13.52 -21.24 8.01
C THR A 66 -14.04 -20.77 9.37
N LYS A 67 -14.63 -21.68 10.16
CA LYS A 67 -14.95 -21.40 11.57
C LYS A 67 -13.68 -21.50 12.39
N SER A 68 -13.48 -20.56 13.31
CA SER A 68 -12.30 -20.51 14.17
C SER A 68 -12.62 -19.83 15.49
N SER A 69 -11.71 -19.94 16.45
CA SER A 69 -11.80 -19.32 17.78
C SER A 69 -10.60 -18.41 18.04
N ALA A 70 -10.84 -17.29 18.72
CA ALA A 70 -9.82 -16.32 19.12
C ALA A 70 -10.04 -15.89 20.57
N LEU A 71 -9.06 -15.17 21.13
CA LEU A 71 -9.22 -14.47 22.40
C LEU A 71 -9.36 -12.97 22.14
N ALA A 72 -10.38 -12.37 22.72
CA ALA A 72 -10.61 -10.93 22.72
C ALA A 72 -10.29 -10.35 24.09
N ARG A 73 -9.42 -9.34 24.12
CA ARG A 73 -9.13 -8.57 25.32
C ARG A 73 -10.07 -7.40 25.42
N LEU A 74 -11.08 -7.51 26.27
CA LEU A 74 -12.19 -6.57 26.35
C LEU A 74 -12.23 -5.88 27.72
N PRO A 75 -12.69 -4.62 27.77
CA PRO A 75 -13.02 -3.96 29.03
C PRO A 75 -14.03 -4.82 29.80
N THR A 76 -13.73 -5.11 31.06
CA THR A 76 -14.48 -6.03 31.91
C THR A 76 -14.77 -5.34 33.22
N ASP A 77 -16.05 -5.31 33.59
CA ASP A 77 -16.54 -4.77 34.84
C ASP A 77 -17.32 -5.85 35.60
N ASP A 78 -17.07 -5.98 36.91
CA ASP A 78 -17.64 -7.02 37.78
C ASP A 78 -17.61 -8.45 37.18
N GLY A 79 -16.55 -8.79 36.43
CA GLY A 79 -16.37 -10.09 35.80
C GLY A 79 -17.26 -10.35 34.57
N GLN A 80 -17.82 -9.29 33.97
CA GLN A 80 -18.59 -9.32 32.73
C GLN A 80 -17.95 -8.38 31.69
N PRO A 81 -17.89 -8.75 30.40
CA PRO A 81 -17.37 -7.86 29.39
C PRO A 81 -18.36 -6.72 29.16
N LEU A 82 -17.83 -5.50 29.00
CA LEU A 82 -18.61 -4.36 28.55
C LEU A 82 -18.96 -4.56 27.09
N THR A 83 -20.18 -5.02 26.84
CA THR A 83 -20.73 -5.15 25.48
C THR A 83 -21.05 -3.78 24.89
N ALA A 84 -21.26 -3.72 23.56
CA ALA A 84 -21.48 -2.48 22.82
C ALA A 84 -22.71 -1.64 23.28
N ARG A 85 -23.59 -2.19 24.12
CA ARG A 85 -24.53 -1.42 24.94
C ARG A 85 -24.30 -1.80 26.41
N PRO A 86 -23.52 -1.03 27.18
CA PRO A 86 -23.39 -1.31 28.60
C PRO A 86 -24.78 -1.21 29.24
N LEU A 87 -25.20 -2.30 29.88
CA LEU A 87 -26.33 -2.30 30.81
C LEU A 87 -25.91 -1.42 31.97
N SER A 88 -26.05 -0.09 31.82
CA SER A 88 -25.75 0.95 32.81
C SER A 88 -24.48 0.67 33.64
N ALA A 89 -23.36 1.34 33.33
CA ALA A 89 -22.22 1.39 34.24
C ALA A 89 -22.68 2.03 35.57
N GLN A 90 -23.22 1.22 36.48
CA GLN A 90 -23.74 1.61 37.79
C GLN A 90 -22.71 1.38 38.90
N GLY A 91 -21.44 1.19 38.53
CA GLY A 91 -20.33 1.06 39.47
C GLY A 91 -19.30 2.18 39.29
N ASP A 92 -18.80 2.70 40.41
CA ASP A 92 -17.61 3.58 40.46
C ASP A 92 -16.29 2.86 40.12
N ALA A 93 -16.34 1.54 39.83
CA ALA A 93 -15.16 0.75 39.54
C ALA A 93 -14.67 1.00 38.10
N GLN A 94 -13.37 1.28 37.95
CA GLN A 94 -12.76 1.39 36.63
C GLN A 94 -12.69 0.00 35.97
N PRO A 95 -13.20 -0.16 34.73
CA PRO A 95 -13.14 -1.44 34.05
C PRO A 95 -11.69 -1.84 33.78
N THR A 96 -11.41 -3.13 33.93
CA THR A 96 -10.08 -3.72 33.67
C THR A 96 -10.12 -4.57 32.42
N LEU A 97 -9.00 -4.73 31.72
CA LEU A 97 -8.96 -5.58 30.52
C LEU A 97 -8.81 -7.06 30.91
N ALA A 98 -9.71 -7.90 30.40
CA ALA A 98 -9.66 -9.36 30.58
C ALA A 98 -9.83 -10.08 29.25
N ASP A 99 -9.32 -11.31 29.16
CA ASP A 99 -9.40 -12.13 27.96
C ASP A 99 -10.67 -13.00 27.95
N TRP A 100 -11.41 -12.92 26.84
CA TRP A 100 -12.64 -13.64 26.59
C TRP A 100 -12.49 -14.53 25.37
N ALA A 101 -12.91 -15.79 25.48
CA ALA A 101 -12.96 -16.70 24.35
C ALA A 101 -14.13 -16.34 23.44
N ILE A 102 -13.85 -16.20 22.14
CA ILE A 102 -14.84 -15.90 21.12
C ILE A 102 -14.72 -16.86 19.94
N ASP A 103 -15.86 -17.32 19.43
CA ASP A 103 -15.91 -18.02 18.13
C ASP A 103 -16.37 -17.08 17.02
N GLY A 104 -15.85 -17.32 15.82
CA GLY A 104 -16.08 -16.48 14.67
C GLY A 104 -15.69 -17.16 13.37
N LEU A 105 -15.46 -16.32 12.36
CA LEU A 105 -15.07 -16.71 11.02
C LEU A 105 -13.65 -16.22 10.75
N ALA A 106 -12.75 -17.12 10.38
CA ALA A 106 -11.44 -16.79 9.84
C ALA A 106 -11.50 -16.77 8.31
N LEU A 107 -10.99 -15.69 7.72
CA LEU A 107 -10.93 -15.46 6.29
C LEU A 107 -9.46 -15.39 5.87
N THR A 108 -9.11 -16.06 4.77
CA THR A 108 -7.83 -15.84 4.07
C THR A 108 -7.76 -14.40 3.55
N ALA A 109 -6.56 -13.89 3.29
CA ALA A 109 -6.40 -12.51 2.87
C ALA A 109 -7.20 -12.15 1.59
N PRO A 110 -7.22 -12.97 0.51
CA PRO A 110 -8.03 -12.69 -0.67
C PRO A 110 -9.53 -12.72 -0.40
N ALA A 111 -9.99 -13.68 0.42
CA ALA A 111 -11.41 -13.78 0.79
C ALA A 111 -11.85 -12.56 1.63
N ALA A 112 -11.00 -12.13 2.57
CA ALA A 112 -11.22 -10.95 3.39
C ALA A 112 -11.28 -9.67 2.56
N LEU A 113 -10.29 -9.46 1.66
CA LEU A 113 -10.26 -8.28 0.80
C LEU A 113 -11.52 -8.20 -0.07
N SER A 114 -11.89 -9.30 -0.72
CA SER A 114 -13.11 -9.40 -1.55
C SER A 114 -14.38 -9.09 -0.74
N ALA A 115 -14.53 -9.69 0.44
CA ALA A 115 -15.69 -9.46 1.31
C ALA A 115 -15.79 -8.02 1.83
N LEU A 116 -14.68 -7.42 2.23
CA LEU A 116 -14.66 -6.06 2.81
C LEU A 116 -14.88 -4.98 1.75
N VAL A 117 -14.29 -5.13 0.57
CA VAL A 117 -14.49 -4.19 -0.55
C VAL A 117 -15.95 -4.17 -0.99
N THR A 118 -16.56 -5.34 -1.11
CA THR A 118 -17.96 -5.50 -1.54
C THR A 118 -18.97 -5.32 -0.42
N TRP A 119 -18.50 -4.96 0.79
CA TRP A 119 -19.37 -4.79 1.93
C TRP A 119 -20.43 -3.71 1.65
N PRO A 120 -21.73 -4.02 1.88
CA PRO A 120 -22.81 -3.08 1.60
C PRO A 120 -22.65 -1.76 2.37
N THR A 121 -22.94 -0.64 1.71
CA THR A 121 -22.92 0.69 2.33
C THR A 121 -23.95 0.82 3.47
N ALA A 122 -25.09 0.14 3.34
CA ALA A 122 -26.10 0.03 4.37
C ALA A 122 -26.07 -1.36 5.02
N ALA A 123 -26.05 -1.41 6.35
CA ALA A 123 -26.16 -2.67 7.08
C ALA A 123 -27.55 -3.30 6.88
N ALA A 124 -27.61 -4.63 6.90
CA ALA A 124 -28.90 -5.33 6.86
C ALA A 124 -29.76 -4.94 8.08
N PRO A 125 -31.10 -4.96 7.97
CA PRO A 125 -31.98 -4.69 9.11
C PRO A 125 -31.61 -5.54 10.33
N GLY A 126 -31.48 -4.90 11.49
CA GLY A 126 -31.11 -5.58 12.74
C GLY A 126 -29.61 -5.90 12.89
N VAL A 127 -28.77 -5.55 11.90
CA VAL A 127 -27.31 -5.66 11.95
C VAL A 127 -26.67 -4.28 12.11
N THR A 128 -25.63 -4.19 12.93
CA THR A 128 -24.81 -3.00 13.10
C THR A 128 -23.35 -3.34 12.99
N LEU A 129 -22.59 -2.49 12.32
CA LEU A 129 -21.15 -2.68 12.20
C LEU A 129 -20.47 -2.02 13.41
N GLY A 130 -19.50 -2.70 14.01
CA GLY A 130 -18.59 -2.11 14.98
C GLY A 130 -17.68 -1.06 14.32
N ALA A 131 -17.09 -0.18 15.12
CA ALA A 131 -16.14 0.81 14.62
C ALA A 131 -14.91 0.15 13.97
N ASP A 132 -14.48 -0.99 14.53
CA ASP A 132 -13.43 -1.85 14.02
C ASP A 132 -13.73 -2.40 12.62
N LEU A 133 -14.91 -2.98 12.41
CA LEU A 133 -15.29 -3.47 11.08
C LEU A 133 -15.40 -2.33 10.05
N ARG A 134 -15.96 -1.18 10.43
CA ARG A 134 -15.98 0.01 9.55
C ARG A 134 -14.58 0.47 9.16
N PHE A 135 -13.65 0.46 10.12
CA PHE A 135 -12.24 0.78 9.88
C PHE A 135 -11.62 -0.19 8.86
N TRP A 136 -11.83 -1.50 9.04
CA TRP A 136 -11.27 -2.49 8.12
C TRP A 136 -11.88 -2.47 6.71
N ILE A 137 -13.17 -2.10 6.59
CA ILE A 137 -13.78 -1.81 5.28
C ILE A 137 -13.07 -0.65 4.59
N ALA A 138 -12.76 0.43 5.32
CA ALA A 138 -12.02 1.57 4.77
C ALA A 138 -10.58 1.18 4.38
N ALA A 139 -9.88 0.41 5.23
CA ALA A 139 -8.53 -0.07 4.94
C ALA A 139 -8.48 -1.01 3.73
N ALA A 140 -9.46 -1.91 3.58
CA ALA A 140 -9.56 -2.81 2.42
C ALA A 140 -9.83 -2.04 1.12
N ARG A 141 -10.66 -0.99 1.16
CA ARG A 141 -10.88 -0.10 0.01
C ARG A 141 -9.62 0.68 -0.36
N PHE A 142 -8.85 1.13 0.63
CA PHE A 142 -7.54 1.73 0.38
C PHE A 142 -6.56 0.72 -0.26
N ALA A 143 -6.51 -0.52 0.21
CA ALA A 143 -5.71 -1.58 -0.41
C ALA A 143 -6.13 -1.83 -1.87
N LEU A 144 -7.43 -1.83 -2.16
CA LEU A 144 -7.94 -1.96 -3.53
C LEU A 144 -7.52 -0.77 -4.41
N GLU A 145 -7.53 0.45 -3.88
CA GLU A 145 -7.05 1.64 -4.60
C GLU A 145 -5.58 1.48 -4.99
N LEU A 146 -4.73 1.04 -4.05
CA LEU A 146 -3.31 0.77 -4.31
C LEU A 146 -3.14 -0.29 -5.42
N LEU A 147 -3.91 -1.38 -5.36
CA LEU A 147 -3.89 -2.43 -6.39
C LEU A 147 -4.34 -1.90 -7.76
N ALA A 148 -5.44 -1.14 -7.81
CA ALA A 148 -5.99 -0.58 -9.04
C ALA A 148 -5.02 0.43 -9.70
N ARG A 149 -4.29 1.18 -8.88
CA ARG A 149 -3.27 2.15 -9.31
C ARG A 149 -1.88 1.53 -9.50
N GLN A 150 -1.74 0.20 -9.37
CA GLN A 150 -0.48 -0.53 -9.49
C GLN A 150 0.62 -0.01 -8.54
N ARG A 151 0.22 0.40 -7.33
CA ARG A 151 1.08 0.93 -6.27
C ARG A 151 1.64 -0.18 -5.38
N TYR A 152 2.43 -1.03 -5.98
CA TYR A 152 3.12 -2.12 -5.28
C TYR A 152 4.40 -2.50 -6.01
N ILE A 153 5.36 -3.02 -5.26
CA ILE A 153 6.70 -3.37 -5.75
C ILE A 153 7.10 -4.77 -5.29
N PRO A 154 7.88 -5.49 -6.10
CA PRO A 154 8.43 -6.78 -5.69
C PRO A 154 9.62 -6.55 -4.75
N THR A 155 9.67 -7.30 -3.65
CA THR A 155 10.74 -7.21 -2.65
C THR A 155 11.26 -8.59 -2.27
N LEU A 156 12.39 -8.59 -1.55
CA LEU A 156 12.93 -9.75 -0.84
C LEU A 156 13.05 -9.39 0.64
N GLU A 157 12.47 -10.22 1.50
CA GLU A 157 12.56 -10.07 2.96
C GLU A 157 13.35 -11.23 3.56
N GLU A 158 14.17 -10.93 4.56
CA GLU A 158 14.85 -11.94 5.36
C GLU A 158 13.95 -12.33 6.55
N ALA A 159 13.40 -13.53 6.51
CA ALA A 159 12.61 -14.13 7.58
C ALA A 159 13.46 -15.20 8.30
N GLY A 160 14.25 -14.75 9.28
CA GLY A 160 15.18 -15.61 10.01
C GLY A 160 16.29 -16.15 9.10
N LYS A 161 16.29 -17.47 8.83
CA LYS A 161 17.24 -18.12 7.92
C LYS A 161 16.73 -18.26 6.49
N THR A 162 15.51 -17.81 6.23
CA THR A 162 14.86 -17.94 4.93
C THR A 162 14.71 -16.59 4.28
N VAL A 163 14.79 -16.56 2.95
CA VAL A 163 14.53 -15.38 2.14
C VAL A 163 13.19 -15.58 1.46
N VAL A 164 12.29 -14.62 1.60
CA VAL A 164 10.94 -14.69 1.05
C VAL A 164 10.71 -13.57 0.05
N ALA A 165 10.12 -13.92 -1.09
CA ALA A 165 9.65 -12.99 -2.10
C ALA A 165 8.28 -12.46 -1.69
N ARG A 166 8.09 -11.13 -1.76
CA ARG A 166 6.82 -10.49 -1.39
C ARG A 166 6.50 -9.33 -2.32
N TRP A 167 5.22 -9.07 -2.59
CA TRP A 167 4.78 -7.79 -3.11
C TRP A 167 4.43 -6.87 -1.95
N GLN A 168 5.07 -5.71 -1.89
CA GLN A 168 4.78 -4.71 -0.88
C GLN A 168 4.03 -3.54 -1.49
N PRO A 169 3.00 -3.02 -0.80
CA PRO A 169 2.37 -1.76 -1.17
C PRO A 169 3.38 -0.60 -1.11
N THR A 170 3.22 0.37 -2.00
CA THR A 170 4.00 1.61 -1.99
C THR A 170 3.07 2.81 -1.86
N TRP A 171 3.38 3.70 -0.93
CA TRP A 171 2.67 4.97 -0.73
C TRP A 171 3.67 6.09 -0.96
N VAL A 172 3.72 6.49 -2.21
CA VAL A 172 4.79 7.28 -2.79
C VAL A 172 4.36 8.75 -2.88
N ASP A 173 3.07 8.96 -3.10
CA ASP A 173 2.44 10.26 -3.17
C ASP A 173 2.15 10.82 -1.76
N ALA A 174 2.23 12.14 -1.60
CA ALA A 174 1.88 12.83 -0.36
C ALA A 174 0.42 12.55 0.03
N ASP A 175 -0.47 12.44 -0.95
CA ASP A 175 -1.89 12.11 -0.72
C ASP A 175 -2.07 10.68 -0.17
N GLU A 176 -1.34 9.71 -0.72
CA GLU A 176 -1.39 8.30 -0.28
C GLU A 176 -0.84 8.18 1.15
N GLN A 177 0.26 8.89 1.44
CA GLN A 177 0.85 8.96 2.78
C GLN A 177 -0.08 9.62 3.79
N ALA A 178 -0.73 10.73 3.42
CA ALA A 178 -1.71 11.40 4.28
C ALA A 178 -2.90 10.50 4.60
N ARG A 179 -3.43 9.77 3.61
CA ARG A 179 -4.52 8.80 3.83
C ARG A 179 -4.10 7.64 4.73
N PHE A 180 -2.89 7.11 4.53
CA PHE A 180 -2.33 6.07 5.41
C PHE A 180 -2.19 6.56 6.85
N GLN A 181 -1.66 7.76 7.07
CA GLN A 181 -1.57 8.38 8.40
C GLN A 181 -2.94 8.63 9.01
N TRP A 182 -3.92 9.05 8.20
CA TRP A 182 -5.30 9.21 8.65
C TRP A 182 -5.89 7.88 9.15
N LEU A 183 -5.69 6.77 8.43
CA LEU A 183 -6.10 5.44 8.89
C LEU A 183 -5.40 5.05 10.20
N LEU A 184 -4.10 5.28 10.33
CA LEU A 184 -3.37 4.97 11.57
C LEU A 184 -3.94 5.71 12.78
N ASN A 185 -4.23 7.00 12.63
CA ASN A 185 -4.77 7.84 13.70
C ASN A 185 -6.24 7.51 14.02
N ALA A 186 -7.00 7.07 13.01
CA ALA A 186 -8.40 6.71 13.16
C ALA A 186 -8.62 5.29 13.69
N MET A 187 -7.58 4.45 13.79
CA MET A 187 -7.70 3.04 14.15
C MET A 187 -8.35 2.85 15.53
N PRO A 188 -9.55 2.26 15.62
CA PRO A 188 -10.18 1.96 16.91
C PRO A 188 -9.34 0.96 17.72
N PRO A 189 -9.24 1.12 19.05
CA PRO A 189 -8.53 0.16 19.91
C PRO A 189 -9.06 -1.27 19.80
N ALA A 190 -10.35 -1.43 19.47
CA ALA A 190 -10.98 -2.74 19.23
C ALA A 190 -10.30 -3.54 18.11
N CYS A 191 -9.71 -2.89 17.10
CA CYS A 191 -8.90 -3.58 16.08
C CYS A 191 -7.69 -4.29 16.68
N ARG A 192 -7.18 -3.86 17.83
CA ARG A 192 -5.98 -4.43 18.46
C ARG A 192 -6.32 -5.34 19.64
N SER A 193 -7.60 -5.68 19.80
CA SER A 193 -8.11 -6.46 20.94
C SER A 193 -8.01 -7.97 20.75
N LEU A 194 -7.79 -8.45 19.53
CA LEU A 194 -7.84 -9.88 19.22
C LEU A 194 -6.45 -10.51 19.15
N ARG A 195 -6.36 -11.77 19.57
CA ARG A 195 -5.18 -12.62 19.38
C ARG A 195 -5.58 -14.08 19.09
N PRO A 196 -4.70 -14.87 18.46
CA PRO A 196 -4.90 -16.31 18.33
C PRO A 196 -5.09 -16.99 19.71
N ALA A 197 -5.94 -18.01 19.78
CA ALA A 197 -6.29 -18.66 21.04
C ALA A 197 -5.08 -19.29 21.79
N ASN A 198 -4.07 -19.71 21.04
CA ASN A 198 -2.87 -20.36 21.58
C ASN A 198 -1.67 -19.41 21.73
N ALA A 199 -1.84 -18.10 21.45
CA ALA A 199 -0.76 -17.13 21.50
C ALA A 199 -0.80 -16.33 22.81
N ALA A 200 0.37 -15.96 23.34
CA ALA A 200 0.48 -15.01 24.46
C ALA A 200 0.02 -13.60 24.02
N TRP A 201 -0.34 -12.76 24.99
CA TRP A 201 -0.77 -11.39 24.67
C TRP A 201 0.45 -10.53 24.45
N HIS A 202 0.56 -9.98 23.24
CA HIS A 202 1.55 -8.99 22.88
C HIS A 202 0.84 -7.75 22.32
N PRO A 203 0.99 -6.57 22.95
CA PRO A 203 0.40 -5.36 22.41
C PRO A 203 0.97 -5.06 21.02
N ILE A 204 0.13 -5.15 19.99
CA ILE A 204 0.51 -4.77 18.63
C ILE A 204 0.20 -3.28 18.41
N GLY A 205 1.14 -2.55 17.80
CA GLY A 205 0.94 -1.16 17.42
C GLY A 205 0.01 -1.00 16.21
N PRO A 206 -0.62 0.17 16.02
CA PRO A 206 -1.49 0.42 14.86
C PRO A 206 -0.72 0.32 13.54
N LEU A 207 0.52 0.84 13.53
CA LEU A 207 1.41 0.78 12.36
C LEU A 207 1.68 -0.67 11.95
N THR A 208 2.15 -1.49 12.89
CA THR A 208 2.48 -2.90 12.62
C THR A 208 1.26 -3.67 12.12
N LEU A 209 0.10 -3.49 12.75
CA LEU A 209 -1.13 -4.21 12.39
C LEU A 209 -1.66 -3.80 11.00
N LEU A 210 -1.71 -2.50 10.72
CA LEU A 210 -2.21 -2.01 9.43
C LEU A 210 -1.25 -2.36 8.29
N THR A 211 0.06 -2.17 8.49
CA THR A 211 1.06 -2.53 7.49
C THR A 211 1.01 -4.02 7.17
N ALA A 212 0.91 -4.90 8.18
CA ALA A 212 0.79 -6.34 7.98
C ALA A 212 -0.45 -6.69 7.13
N ALA A 213 -1.63 -6.16 7.49
CA ALA A 213 -2.86 -6.40 6.75
C ALA A 213 -2.79 -5.92 5.29
N LEU A 214 -2.37 -4.66 5.06
CA LEU A 214 -2.24 -4.11 3.71
C LEU A 214 -1.24 -4.89 2.87
N THR A 215 -0.09 -5.23 3.46
CA THR A 215 0.97 -5.99 2.79
C THR A 215 0.48 -7.37 2.38
N THR A 216 -0.19 -8.09 3.28
CA THR A 216 -0.66 -9.44 3.00
C THR A 216 -1.86 -9.45 2.04
N TRP A 217 -2.73 -8.45 2.09
CA TRP A 217 -3.78 -8.27 1.07
C TRP A 217 -3.20 -8.01 -0.31
N VAL A 218 -2.26 -7.08 -0.43
CA VAL A 218 -1.63 -6.77 -1.71
C VAL A 218 -0.86 -7.97 -2.25
N ASP A 219 -0.01 -8.60 -1.43
CA ASP A 219 0.79 -9.75 -1.83
C ASP A 219 -0.06 -10.92 -2.33
N GLN A 220 -1.03 -11.35 -1.53
CA GLN A 220 -1.84 -12.51 -1.92
C GLN A 220 -2.79 -12.18 -3.08
N GLN A 221 -3.26 -10.94 -3.21
CA GLN A 221 -4.13 -10.57 -4.31
C GLN A 221 -3.38 -10.49 -5.64
N VAL A 222 -2.15 -9.95 -5.66
CA VAL A 222 -1.29 -9.94 -6.84
C VAL A 222 -0.95 -11.37 -7.26
N ARG A 223 -0.60 -12.25 -6.32
CA ARG A 223 -0.37 -13.69 -6.61
C ARG A 223 -1.60 -14.38 -7.17
N ALA A 224 -2.79 -14.11 -6.62
CA ALA A 224 -4.03 -14.68 -7.11
C ALA A 224 -4.31 -14.28 -8.57
N TRP A 225 -3.92 -13.06 -8.98
CA TRP A 225 -4.03 -12.61 -10.37
C TRP A 225 -2.89 -13.07 -11.28
N ALA A 226 -1.79 -13.57 -10.73
CA ALA A 226 -0.56 -13.85 -11.48
C ALA A 226 -0.62 -15.11 -12.37
N GLY A 227 -1.61 -15.99 -12.19
CA GLY A 227 -1.70 -17.26 -12.93
C GLY A 227 -1.58 -17.13 -14.47
N PRO A 228 -2.17 -16.11 -15.12
CA PRO A 228 -1.96 -15.81 -16.54
C PRO A 228 -0.58 -15.19 -16.84
N VAL A 229 -0.06 -14.34 -15.96
CA VAL A 229 1.22 -13.61 -16.14
C VAL A 229 2.42 -14.56 -16.08
N GLN A 230 2.42 -15.51 -15.14
CA GLN A 230 3.51 -16.49 -15.01
C GLN A 230 3.69 -17.35 -16.26
N ARG A 231 2.58 -17.64 -16.98
CA ARG A 231 2.61 -18.37 -18.25
C ARG A 231 3.18 -17.56 -19.42
N ALA A 232 3.12 -16.23 -19.34
CA ALA A 232 3.60 -15.32 -20.37
C ALA A 232 5.08 -14.90 -20.18
N LEU A 233 5.64 -15.04 -18.98
CA LEU A 233 7.03 -14.67 -18.69
C LEU A 233 8.01 -15.60 -19.45
N PRO A 234 8.94 -15.05 -20.28
CA PRO A 234 9.93 -15.86 -20.97
C PRO A 234 10.72 -16.74 -20.00
N ARG A 235 10.86 -18.03 -20.34
CA ARG A 235 11.61 -18.99 -19.51
C ARG A 235 13.10 -18.62 -19.33
N ARG A 236 13.64 -17.72 -20.17
CA ARG A 236 15.04 -17.25 -20.14
C ARG A 236 15.22 -15.81 -19.62
N LEU A 237 14.27 -15.27 -18.83
CA LEU A 237 14.37 -13.89 -18.33
C LEU A 237 15.61 -13.60 -17.47
N ALA A 238 16.08 -14.57 -16.68
CA ALA A 238 17.21 -14.37 -15.77
C ALA A 238 17.86 -15.70 -15.34
N PRO A 239 19.17 -15.73 -15.04
CA PRO A 239 19.83 -16.88 -14.44
C PRO A 239 19.77 -16.87 -12.90
N GLY A 240 19.83 -18.06 -12.29
CA GLY A 240 20.12 -18.24 -10.86
C GLY A 240 19.07 -17.67 -9.90
N ALA A 241 19.54 -17.01 -8.82
CA ALA A 241 18.71 -16.51 -7.71
C ALA A 241 17.60 -15.53 -8.15
N VAL A 242 17.84 -14.74 -9.21
CA VAL A 242 16.84 -13.80 -9.75
C VAL A 242 15.64 -14.56 -10.32
N ARG A 243 15.88 -15.71 -10.97
CA ARG A 243 14.78 -16.56 -11.46
C ARG A 243 13.99 -17.16 -10.32
N SER A 244 14.66 -17.71 -9.30
CA SER A 244 14.00 -18.24 -8.10
C SER A 244 13.15 -17.17 -7.42
N TRP A 245 13.63 -15.92 -7.37
CA TRP A 245 12.87 -14.80 -6.81
C TRP A 245 11.60 -14.49 -7.63
N ILE A 246 11.72 -14.35 -8.95
CA ILE A 246 10.58 -14.09 -9.84
C ILE A 246 9.56 -15.24 -9.77
N ASP A 247 10.00 -16.49 -9.79
CA ASP A 247 9.10 -17.64 -9.66
C ASP A 247 8.41 -17.65 -8.29
N ALA A 248 9.14 -17.32 -7.21
CA ALA A 248 8.59 -17.23 -5.87
C ALA A 248 7.60 -16.07 -5.71
N LEU A 249 7.75 -14.92 -6.40
CA LEU A 249 6.80 -13.79 -6.36
C LEU A 249 5.39 -14.15 -6.87
N PHE A 250 5.29 -15.15 -7.72
CA PHE A 250 4.02 -15.57 -8.33
C PHE A 250 3.55 -16.95 -7.84
N SER A 251 4.35 -17.62 -7.02
CA SER A 251 4.01 -18.90 -6.39
C SER A 251 3.19 -18.70 -5.11
N PRO A 252 2.34 -19.65 -4.71
CA PRO A 252 1.77 -19.67 -3.36
C PRO A 252 2.85 -19.83 -2.26
N GLN A 253 4.01 -20.41 -2.60
CA GLN A 253 5.14 -20.54 -1.69
C GLN A 253 6.10 -19.36 -1.89
N PRO A 254 6.24 -18.46 -0.89
CA PRO A 254 7.03 -17.24 -1.05
C PRO A 254 8.53 -17.48 -0.87
N GLN A 255 8.96 -18.67 -0.42
CA GLN A 255 10.36 -18.96 -0.13
C GLN A 255 11.21 -19.02 -1.41
N VAL A 256 12.34 -18.32 -1.39
CA VAL A 256 13.29 -18.29 -2.50
C VAL A 256 14.40 -19.31 -2.27
N SER A 257 14.51 -20.28 -3.17
CA SER A 257 15.56 -21.31 -3.14
C SER A 257 16.84 -20.82 -3.81
N GLY A 258 17.99 -20.97 -3.13
CA GLY A 258 19.31 -20.60 -3.66
C GLY A 258 20.41 -20.69 -2.60
N ALA A 259 21.67 -20.51 -3.02
CA ALA A 259 22.79 -20.44 -2.08
C ALA A 259 22.75 -19.13 -1.29
N SER A 260 22.98 -19.17 0.03
CA SER A 260 22.82 -18.01 0.93
C SER A 260 23.58 -16.77 0.47
N PHE A 261 24.83 -16.93 0.01
CA PHE A 261 25.64 -15.82 -0.51
C PHE A 261 25.01 -15.13 -1.73
N GLN A 262 24.42 -15.91 -2.64
CA GLN A 262 23.74 -15.35 -3.82
C GLN A 262 22.45 -14.62 -3.44
N LEU A 263 21.70 -15.15 -2.45
CA LEU A 263 20.48 -14.52 -1.95
C LEU A 263 20.78 -13.22 -1.22
N SER A 264 21.76 -13.19 -0.32
CA SER A 264 22.16 -11.95 0.37
C SER A 264 22.67 -10.88 -0.61
N GLY A 265 23.43 -11.27 -1.63
CA GLY A 265 23.85 -10.36 -2.70
C GLY A 265 22.67 -9.78 -3.49
N LEU A 266 21.62 -10.59 -3.73
CA LEU A 266 20.40 -10.16 -4.42
C LEU A 266 19.54 -9.24 -3.53
N VAL A 267 19.38 -9.57 -2.25
CA VAL A 267 18.70 -8.71 -1.25
C VAL A 267 19.32 -7.32 -1.24
N GLY A 268 20.65 -7.23 -1.15
CA GLY A 268 21.35 -5.94 -1.18
C GLY A 268 21.15 -5.17 -2.49
N GLN A 269 21.07 -5.84 -3.63
CA GLN A 269 20.79 -5.20 -4.93
C GLN A 269 19.36 -4.66 -5.00
N ILE A 270 18.38 -5.43 -4.53
CA ILE A 270 16.98 -5.02 -4.51
C ILE A 270 16.78 -3.87 -3.54
N ASN A 271 17.34 -3.92 -2.33
CA ASN A 271 17.21 -2.83 -1.36
C ASN A 271 17.77 -1.51 -1.90
N ARG A 272 18.93 -1.52 -2.56
CA ARG A 272 19.48 -0.32 -3.23
C ARG A 272 18.54 0.19 -4.33
N TRP A 273 18.00 -0.70 -5.16
CA TRP A 273 17.02 -0.31 -6.17
C TRP A 273 15.74 0.29 -5.55
N LEU A 274 15.27 -0.25 -4.43
CA LEU A 274 14.11 0.28 -3.70
C LEU A 274 14.39 1.66 -3.09
N GLU A 275 15.55 1.85 -2.48
CA GLU A 275 16.02 3.14 -1.96
C GLU A 275 16.07 4.19 -3.08
N ASP A 276 16.61 3.84 -4.25
CA ASP A 276 16.66 4.73 -5.43
C ASP A 276 15.27 5.14 -5.92
N LEU A 277 14.27 4.27 -5.80
CA LEU A 277 12.87 4.56 -6.16
C LEU A 277 12.19 5.44 -5.12
N GLN A 278 12.40 5.18 -3.83
CA GLN A 278 11.86 5.98 -2.73
C GLN A 278 12.46 7.39 -2.71
N GLN A 279 13.76 7.51 -2.93
CA GLN A 279 14.40 8.81 -3.05
C GLN A 279 13.84 9.59 -4.23
N ALA A 280 13.68 8.97 -5.41
CA ALA A 280 13.12 9.61 -6.60
C ALA A 280 11.70 10.17 -6.42
N THR A 281 11.01 9.78 -5.35
CA THR A 281 9.61 10.10 -5.13
C THR A 281 9.34 10.95 -3.89
N THR A 282 10.11 10.79 -2.83
CA THR A 282 9.90 11.48 -1.54
C THR A 282 10.32 12.95 -1.55
N ALA A 283 11.17 13.40 -2.48
CA ALA A 283 11.76 14.73 -2.38
C ALA A 283 10.85 15.90 -2.83
N GLY A 284 9.54 15.69 -2.99
CA GLY A 284 8.59 16.73 -3.39
C GLY A 284 8.81 17.32 -4.79
N PHE A 285 9.90 16.93 -5.48
CA PHE A 285 10.29 17.36 -6.81
C PHE A 285 10.66 16.14 -7.66
N ARG A 286 10.19 16.15 -8.90
CA ARG A 286 10.54 15.21 -9.97
C ARG A 286 11.35 15.91 -11.05
N VAL A 287 12.20 15.17 -11.76
CA VAL A 287 12.81 15.68 -12.99
C VAL A 287 11.73 15.75 -14.07
N SER A 288 11.77 16.80 -14.86
CA SER A 288 10.84 17.06 -15.94
C SER A 288 11.52 17.55 -17.21
N PHE A 289 10.90 17.25 -18.33
CA PHE A 289 11.39 17.54 -19.68
C PHE A 289 10.39 18.43 -20.40
N GLN A 290 10.84 19.62 -20.82
CA GLN A 290 10.02 20.55 -21.58
C GLN A 290 10.49 20.62 -23.02
N LEU A 291 9.63 20.19 -23.95
CA LEU A 291 9.92 20.31 -25.38
C LEU A 291 9.53 21.72 -25.86
N ALA A 292 10.53 22.51 -26.22
CA ALA A 292 10.35 23.80 -26.86
C ALA A 292 10.03 23.61 -28.36
N THR A 293 9.00 24.31 -28.85
CA THR A 293 8.66 24.31 -30.27
C THR A 293 9.57 25.30 -31.00
N PRO A 294 10.18 24.93 -32.15
CA PRO A 294 10.97 25.87 -32.94
C PRO A 294 10.10 27.03 -33.45
N PRO A 295 10.67 28.21 -33.70
CA PRO A 295 9.94 29.36 -34.23
C PRO A 295 9.26 29.02 -35.55
N ALA A 296 8.02 29.47 -35.75
CA ALA A 296 7.25 29.19 -36.98
C ALA A 296 7.93 29.72 -38.27
N ALA A 297 8.76 30.75 -38.12
CA ALA A 297 9.51 31.38 -39.21
C ALA A 297 10.81 30.64 -39.59
N ALA A 298 11.20 29.57 -38.88
CA ALA A 298 12.42 28.83 -39.18
C ALA A 298 12.26 27.93 -40.42
N SER A 299 13.25 28.00 -41.30
CA SER A 299 13.37 27.15 -42.48
C SER A 299 13.34 25.66 -42.07
N PRO A 300 12.83 24.72 -42.89
CA PRO A 300 12.73 23.30 -42.53
C PRO A 300 14.05 22.66 -42.07
N GLY A 301 15.21 23.16 -42.54
CA GLY A 301 16.54 22.73 -42.12
C GLY A 301 17.10 23.42 -40.86
N GLU A 302 16.45 24.48 -40.37
CA GLU A 302 16.86 25.29 -39.20
C GLU A 302 15.96 25.07 -37.98
N ARG A 303 14.97 24.18 -38.08
CA ARG A 303 14.07 23.83 -36.97
C ARG A 303 14.80 22.95 -35.95
N SER A 304 15.52 23.59 -35.03
CA SER A 304 16.08 22.94 -33.86
C SER A 304 15.00 22.76 -32.80
N TRP A 305 14.69 21.50 -32.48
CA TRP A 305 13.87 21.18 -31.33
C TRP A 305 14.78 21.14 -30.11
N VAL A 306 14.31 21.63 -28.97
CA VAL A 306 15.10 21.61 -27.73
C VAL A 306 14.25 21.04 -26.62
N VAL A 307 14.80 20.07 -25.90
CA VAL A 307 14.22 19.59 -24.65
C VAL A 307 15.00 20.20 -23.50
N HIS A 308 14.36 21.06 -22.72
CA HIS A 308 14.92 21.64 -21.51
C HIS A 308 14.71 20.71 -20.32
N TYR A 309 15.68 20.67 -19.42
CA TYR A 309 15.62 19.91 -18.18
C TYR A 309 15.19 20.81 -17.03
N LEU A 310 14.23 20.37 -16.23
CA LEU A 310 13.72 21.14 -15.09
C LEU A 310 13.45 20.22 -13.90
N LEU A 311 13.52 20.76 -12.69
CA LEU A 311 12.92 20.14 -11.50
C LEU A 311 11.52 20.72 -11.31
N GLN A 312 10.52 19.86 -11.23
CA GLN A 312 9.11 20.22 -11.10
C GLN A 312 8.59 19.75 -9.74
N ALA A 313 7.89 20.62 -9.02
CA ALA A 313 7.24 20.22 -7.77
C ALA A 313 6.11 19.21 -8.05
N THR A 314 6.01 18.17 -7.22
CA THR A 314 5.06 17.08 -7.41
C THR A 314 3.64 17.50 -7.05
N ASP A 315 3.49 18.34 -6.03
CA ASP A 315 2.23 18.87 -5.49
C ASP A 315 1.70 20.09 -6.25
N ASP A 316 2.59 20.89 -6.84
CA ASP A 316 2.25 22.03 -7.69
C ASP A 316 3.03 21.98 -9.02
N PRO A 317 2.46 21.35 -10.07
CA PRO A 317 3.12 21.20 -11.36
C PRO A 317 3.47 22.52 -12.07
N SER A 318 2.94 23.66 -11.63
CA SER A 318 3.29 24.97 -12.19
C SER A 318 4.66 25.48 -11.72
N LEU A 319 5.18 24.93 -10.62
CA LEU A 319 6.47 25.29 -10.07
C LEU A 319 7.57 24.49 -10.73
N LEU A 320 8.34 25.18 -11.56
CA LEU A 320 9.44 24.65 -12.36
C LEU A 320 10.73 25.39 -12.01
N VAL A 321 11.80 24.63 -11.80
CA VAL A 321 13.15 25.13 -11.61
C VAL A 321 13.99 24.67 -12.79
N PRO A 322 14.39 25.57 -13.71
CA PRO A 322 15.25 25.23 -14.83
C PRO A 322 16.59 24.65 -14.36
N ALA A 323 17.14 23.70 -15.13
CA ALA A 323 18.43 23.08 -14.80
C ALA A 323 19.55 24.12 -14.67
N GLU A 324 19.55 25.18 -15.47
CA GLU A 324 20.53 26.27 -15.37
C GLU A 324 20.55 26.89 -13.97
N GLN A 325 19.37 27.07 -13.36
CA GLN A 325 19.25 27.59 -11.99
C GLN A 325 19.70 26.55 -10.96
N VAL A 326 19.41 25.26 -11.18
CA VAL A 326 19.88 24.16 -10.33
C VAL A 326 21.41 24.10 -10.28
N TRP A 327 22.09 24.31 -11.41
CA TRP A 327 23.55 24.30 -11.49
C TRP A 327 24.21 25.53 -10.88
N GLN A 328 23.50 26.65 -10.82
CA GLN A 328 23.97 27.87 -10.16
C GLN A 328 23.82 27.81 -8.63
N GLU A 329 23.04 26.86 -8.11
CA GLU A 329 22.85 26.70 -6.67
C GLU A 329 24.14 26.16 -6.01
N ALA A 330 24.76 26.99 -5.17
CA ALA A 330 25.97 26.63 -4.44
C ALA A 330 25.68 25.81 -3.17
N SER A 331 24.44 25.86 -2.68
CA SER A 331 23.99 25.15 -1.49
C SER A 331 23.57 23.71 -1.82
N SER A 332 23.77 22.79 -0.86
CA SER A 332 23.18 21.45 -0.92
C SER A 332 21.66 21.45 -0.70
N THR A 333 21.04 22.62 -0.51
CA THR A 333 19.60 22.78 -0.34
C THR A 333 19.10 23.96 -1.18
N LEU A 334 18.22 23.70 -2.14
CA LEU A 334 17.49 24.73 -2.88
C LEU A 334 16.17 25.02 -2.16
N THR A 335 15.93 26.29 -1.82
CA THR A 335 14.69 26.71 -1.18
C THR A 335 13.84 27.47 -2.20
N LEU A 336 12.67 26.93 -2.54
CA LEU A 336 11.72 27.55 -3.45
C LEU A 336 10.40 27.78 -2.72
N LEU A 337 10.03 29.04 -2.52
CA LEU A 337 8.88 29.45 -1.69
C LEU A 337 8.99 28.83 -0.29
N ASN A 338 8.06 27.94 0.08
CA ASN A 338 8.03 27.22 1.36
C ASN A 338 8.59 25.78 1.27
N ARG A 339 9.21 25.40 0.15
CA ARG A 339 9.73 24.05 -0.08
C ARG A 339 11.26 24.04 -0.01
N ARG A 340 11.80 22.98 0.57
CA ARG A 340 13.23 22.70 0.61
C ARG A 340 13.51 21.45 -0.21
N LEU A 341 14.43 21.58 -1.16
CA LEU A 341 14.90 20.50 -2.00
C LEU A 341 16.36 20.22 -1.66
N LEU A 342 16.63 19.03 -1.12
CA LEU A 342 17.98 18.59 -0.80
C LEU A 342 18.67 18.06 -2.06
N GLN A 343 19.95 18.40 -2.21
CA GLN A 343 20.87 17.98 -3.28
C GLN A 343 20.24 18.09 -4.67
N PRO A 344 19.81 19.30 -5.09
CA PRO A 344 19.07 19.49 -6.34
C PRO A 344 19.88 19.04 -7.57
N GLN A 345 21.21 19.26 -7.55
CA GLN A 345 22.13 18.86 -8.62
C GLN A 345 22.24 17.32 -8.75
N GLU A 346 22.49 16.62 -7.64
CA GLU A 346 22.56 15.15 -7.65
C GLU A 346 21.24 14.53 -8.10
N ARG A 347 20.12 15.14 -7.69
CA ARG A 347 18.79 14.68 -8.11
C ARG A 347 18.54 14.86 -9.60
N LEU A 348 18.93 16.00 -10.15
CA LEU A 348 18.86 16.25 -11.58
C LEU A 348 19.75 15.24 -12.34
N LEU A 349 21.00 15.02 -11.91
CA LEU A 349 21.90 14.02 -12.53
C LEU A 349 21.35 12.61 -12.47
N SER A 350 20.89 12.17 -11.30
CA SER A 350 20.33 10.83 -11.12
C SER A 350 19.10 10.62 -11.99
N GLY A 351 18.22 11.63 -12.08
CA GLY A 351 17.06 11.57 -12.96
C GLY A 351 17.43 11.57 -14.44
N LEU A 352 18.40 12.39 -14.87
CA LEU A 352 18.90 12.38 -16.25
C LEU A 352 19.56 11.05 -16.62
N ALA A 353 20.36 10.46 -15.72
CA ALA A 353 20.99 9.16 -15.92
C ALA A 353 19.95 8.03 -16.06
N LYS A 354 18.84 8.10 -15.31
CA LYS A 354 17.71 7.17 -15.45
C LYS A 354 16.97 7.39 -16.78
N ALA A 355 16.67 8.63 -17.13
CA ALA A 355 15.96 8.98 -18.36
C ALA A 355 16.74 8.65 -19.63
N ALA A 356 18.07 8.75 -19.59
CA ALA A 356 18.95 8.44 -20.72
C ALA A 356 18.86 6.97 -21.16
N ARG A 357 18.53 6.05 -20.24
CA ARG A 357 18.27 4.64 -20.57
C ARG A 357 16.98 4.43 -21.37
N LEU A 358 16.05 5.39 -21.31
CA LEU A 358 14.76 5.34 -22.01
C LEU A 358 14.79 6.15 -23.31
N PHE A 359 15.64 7.18 -23.39
CA PHE A 359 15.77 8.02 -24.58
C PHE A 359 17.25 8.36 -24.84
N ALA A 360 17.84 7.63 -25.80
CA ALA A 360 19.27 7.67 -26.11
C ALA A 360 19.85 9.08 -26.37
N PRO A 361 19.15 10.03 -27.02
CA PRO A 361 19.69 11.38 -27.22
C PRO A 361 20.10 12.11 -25.93
N LEU A 362 19.53 11.76 -24.77
CA LEU A 362 19.91 12.36 -23.48
C LEU A 362 21.31 11.94 -23.03
N GLU A 363 21.81 10.76 -23.45
CA GLU A 363 23.13 10.25 -23.05
C GLU A 363 24.26 11.21 -23.45
N GLN A 364 24.10 11.90 -24.58
CA GLN A 364 25.09 12.86 -25.07
C GLN A 364 25.28 14.03 -24.11
N THR A 365 24.19 14.45 -23.45
CA THR A 365 24.23 15.58 -22.52
C THR A 365 24.88 15.24 -21.19
N LEU A 366 24.87 13.97 -20.77
CA LEU A 366 25.54 13.51 -19.54
C LEU A 366 27.07 13.62 -19.59
N ARG A 367 27.66 13.89 -20.76
CA ARG A 367 29.10 14.17 -20.90
C ARG A 367 29.47 15.60 -20.51
N ALA A 368 28.50 16.52 -20.48
CA ALA A 368 28.71 17.90 -20.06
C ALA A 368 28.68 17.99 -18.53
N ALA A 369 29.43 18.94 -17.95
CA ALA A 369 29.48 19.14 -16.50
C ALA A 369 28.15 19.63 -15.91
N CYS A 370 27.42 20.47 -16.65
CA CYS A 370 26.15 21.07 -16.23
C CYS A 370 25.09 20.88 -17.35
N PRO A 371 24.53 19.67 -17.53
CA PRO A 371 23.54 19.41 -18.57
C PRO A 371 22.25 20.17 -18.30
N SER A 372 21.80 21.01 -19.25
CA SER A 372 20.56 21.79 -19.09
C SER A 372 19.52 21.58 -20.20
N SER A 373 19.95 21.13 -21.38
CA SER A 373 19.06 20.80 -22.49
C SER A 373 19.70 19.84 -23.49
N VAL A 374 18.87 19.23 -24.34
CA VAL A 374 19.30 18.48 -25.53
C VAL A 374 18.65 19.07 -26.78
N ALA A 375 19.45 19.25 -27.84
CA ALA A 375 18.94 19.57 -29.16
C ALA A 375 18.53 18.29 -29.89
N LEU A 376 17.34 18.30 -30.49
CA LEU A 376 16.77 17.19 -31.23
C LEU A 376 16.50 17.62 -32.67
N THR A 377 16.64 16.66 -33.58
CA THR A 377 16.12 16.75 -34.94
C THR A 377 14.59 16.60 -34.95
N THR A 378 13.93 16.99 -36.04
CA THR A 378 12.47 16.82 -36.17
C THR A 378 12.01 15.36 -36.04
N PRO A 379 12.70 14.35 -36.63
CA PRO A 379 12.38 12.94 -36.39
C PRO A 379 12.54 12.54 -34.92
N GLU A 380 13.62 12.95 -34.25
CA GLU A 380 13.85 12.62 -32.85
C GLU A 380 12.83 13.29 -31.92
N ALA A 381 12.39 14.51 -32.21
CA ALA A 381 11.33 15.19 -31.47
C ALA A 381 9.99 14.44 -31.61
N TYR A 382 9.70 13.90 -32.79
CA TYR A 382 8.52 13.06 -33.00
C TYR A 382 8.61 11.73 -32.22
N THR A 383 9.76 11.05 -32.26
CA THR A 383 10.04 9.85 -31.46
C THR A 383 9.92 10.15 -29.95
N PHE A 384 10.45 11.30 -29.50
CA PHE A 384 10.31 11.74 -28.12
C PHE A 384 8.84 11.84 -27.72
N LEU A 385 8.01 12.51 -28.53
CA LEU A 385 6.59 12.72 -28.21
C LEU A 385 5.73 11.45 -28.28
N ARG A 386 6.06 10.52 -29.17
CA ARG A 386 5.27 9.30 -29.43
C ARG A 386 5.68 8.11 -28.57
N GLU A 387 6.98 7.92 -28.36
CA GLU A 387 7.53 6.71 -27.75
C GLU A 387 8.13 7.02 -26.37
N ALA A 388 9.02 8.01 -26.27
CA ALA A 388 9.75 8.27 -25.03
C ALA A 388 8.88 8.95 -23.96
N ALA A 389 8.08 9.95 -24.33
CA ALA A 389 7.29 10.74 -23.39
C ALA A 389 6.31 9.88 -22.56
N PRO A 390 5.52 8.95 -23.16
CA PRO A 390 4.70 8.03 -22.37
C PRO A 390 5.49 7.15 -21.39
N LEU A 391 6.67 6.64 -21.81
CA LEU A 391 7.53 5.80 -20.96
C LEU A 391 8.15 6.61 -19.81
N LEU A 392 8.53 7.86 -20.08
CA LEU A 392 9.07 8.79 -19.09
C LEU A 392 7.99 9.21 -18.08
N GLU A 393 6.77 9.51 -18.53
CA GLU A 393 5.62 9.79 -17.65
C GLU A 393 5.32 8.59 -16.73
N GLN A 394 5.30 7.36 -17.28
CA GLN A 394 5.12 6.14 -16.49
C GLN A 394 6.25 5.89 -15.48
N SER A 395 7.46 6.38 -15.79
CA SER A 395 8.63 6.29 -14.89
C SER A 395 8.68 7.42 -13.85
N GLY A 396 7.66 8.28 -13.79
CA GLY A 396 7.53 9.34 -12.79
C GLY A 396 8.17 10.68 -13.16
N PHE A 397 8.63 10.85 -14.41
CA PHE A 397 9.12 12.13 -14.90
C PHE A 397 7.98 13.05 -15.32
N GLY A 398 8.15 14.36 -15.16
CA GLY A 398 7.22 15.35 -15.70
C GLY A 398 7.48 15.58 -17.19
N ILE A 399 6.44 15.58 -18.02
CA ILE A 399 6.59 15.95 -19.44
C ILE A 399 5.74 17.19 -19.74
N LEU A 400 6.40 18.24 -20.22
CA LEU A 400 5.77 19.47 -20.68
C LEU A 400 5.82 19.50 -22.20
N THR A 401 4.71 19.11 -22.81
CA THR A 401 4.55 19.13 -24.26
C THR A 401 3.96 20.45 -24.75
N PRO A 402 4.25 20.85 -25.99
CA PRO A 402 3.63 22.03 -26.58
C PRO A 402 2.10 21.94 -26.66
N PRO A 403 1.38 23.07 -26.58
CA PRO A 403 -0.09 23.09 -26.55
C PRO A 403 -0.76 22.41 -27.75
N TRP A 404 -0.14 22.44 -28.93
CA TRP A 404 -0.67 21.82 -30.14
C TRP A 404 -0.65 20.29 -30.08
N TRP A 405 0.30 19.68 -29.37
CA TRP A 405 0.37 18.22 -29.21
C TRP A 405 -0.72 17.69 -28.28
N GLN A 406 -1.02 18.45 -27.22
CA GLN A 406 -2.08 18.09 -26.27
C GLN A 406 -3.46 18.06 -26.93
N LYS A 407 -3.73 18.94 -27.92
CA LYS A 407 -4.97 18.96 -28.69
C LYS A 407 -5.11 17.77 -29.65
N ALA A 408 -4.00 17.16 -30.07
CA ALA A 408 -3.98 16.04 -31.02
C ALA A 408 -4.09 14.66 -30.35
N ARG A 409 -3.99 14.56 -29.01
CA ARG A 409 -4.30 13.33 -28.29
C ARG A 409 -5.82 13.19 -28.19
N PRO A 410 -6.44 12.11 -28.73
CA PRO A 410 -7.84 11.83 -28.44
C PRO A 410 -7.94 11.67 -26.92
N ARG A 411 -8.79 12.49 -26.29
CA ARG A 411 -9.15 12.33 -24.88
C ARG A 411 -9.96 11.04 -24.76
N TRP A 412 -9.30 9.90 -24.60
CA TRP A 412 -9.93 8.76 -23.95
C TRP A 412 -10.00 9.08 -22.46
N ALA A 413 -10.95 9.95 -22.12
CA ALA A 413 -11.40 10.09 -20.75
C ALA A 413 -12.09 8.77 -20.39
N CYS A 414 -11.44 7.96 -19.55
CA CYS A 414 -12.16 6.99 -18.74
C CYS A 414 -13.12 7.79 -17.86
N ALA A 415 -14.41 7.68 -18.17
CA ALA A 415 -15.51 8.01 -17.28
C ALA A 415 -15.75 6.87 -16.29
#